data_AF-A0A3L7PMW6-F1
#
_entry.id   AF-A0A3L7PMW6-F1
#
_cell.length_a   1.000
_cell.length_b   1.000
_cell.length_c   1.000
_cell.angle_alpha   90.00
_cell.angle_beta   90.00
_cell.angle_gamma   90.00
#
_symmetry.space_group_name_H-M   'P 1'
#
loop_
_entity.id
_entity.type
_entity.pdbx_description
1 polymer ?
#
loop_
_entity_poly.entity_id
_entity_poly.type
_entity_poly.pdbx_seq_one_letter_code
_entity_poly.pdbx_strand_id
1 'polypeptide(L)'
;DGVGPLGRFFRITIPMLSPVILFNVIMSIIGCFQVFTQAFVMTGGEPGDLTRFYVLYLYNQAFEFYEMGYASAMAWILLVIILAFTMLTLRGSRKLVHYEGLRR
;
A
#
# COMPACT_ATOMS: atom_id res chain seq x y z
N ASP A 1 31.10 24.76 11.06
CA ASP A 1 29.63 24.73 11.17
C ASP A 1 28.92 25.20 9.89
N GLY A 2 29.11 24.48 8.77
CA GLY A 2 28.74 24.97 7.43
C GLY A 2 27.87 24.02 6.61
N VAL A 3 26.81 23.46 7.20
CA VAL A 3 25.85 22.65 6.43
C VAL A 3 24.72 23.57 5.95
N GLY A 4 24.75 23.93 4.66
CA GLY A 4 23.71 24.73 4.03
C GLY A 4 22.31 24.09 4.15
N PRO A 5 21.24 24.85 3.87
CA PRO A 5 19.85 24.42 4.08
C PRO A 5 19.50 23.07 3.43
N LEU A 6 20.01 22.78 2.23
CA LEU A 6 19.87 21.47 1.59
C LEU A 6 20.56 20.35 2.38
N GLY A 7 21.80 20.58 2.83
CA GLY A 7 22.53 19.59 3.62
C GLY A 7 21.85 19.29 4.96
N ARG A 8 21.18 20.30 5.56
CA ARG A 8 20.40 20.15 6.80
C ARG A 8 19.13 19.34 6.55
N PHE A 9 18.46 19.57 5.43
CA PHE A 9 17.26 18.83 5.04
C PHE A 9 17.55 17.33 4.87
N PHE A 10 18.56 16.96 4.08
CA PHE A 10 18.87 15.54 3.81
C PHE A 10 19.52 14.82 4.99
N ARG A 11 20.33 15.48 5.81
CA ARG A 11 21.07 14.82 6.92
C ARG A 11 20.37 14.88 8.27
N ILE A 12 19.43 15.81 8.48
CA ILE A 12 18.77 15.99 9.79
C ILE A 12 17.25 15.81 9.63
N THR A 13 16.61 16.56 8.73
CA THR A 13 15.14 16.54 8.59
C THR A 13 14.62 15.20 8.05
N ILE A 14 15.21 14.65 6.99
CA ILE A 14 14.79 13.37 6.40
C ILE A 14 14.96 12.20 7.40
N PRO A 15 16.09 12.04 8.10
CA PRO A 15 16.25 10.97 9.08
C PRO A 15 15.30 11.09 10.27
N MET A 16 15.02 12.31 10.76
CA MET A 16 14.08 12.53 11.86
C MET A 16 12.63 12.22 11.46
N LEU A 17 12.25 12.46 10.20
CA LEU A 17 10.93 12.13 9.66
C LEU A 17 10.85 10.73 9.06
N SER A 18 11.94 9.98 9.00
CA SER A 18 11.99 8.64 8.41
C SER A 18 10.92 7.67 8.95
N PRO A 19 10.55 7.68 10.26
CA PRO A 19 9.49 6.81 10.76
C PRO A 19 8.12 7.17 10.17
N VAL A 20 7.84 8.48 10.03
CA VAL A 20 6.55 9.00 9.53
C VAL A 20 6.44 8.85 8.02
N ILE A 21 7.55 9.05 7.30
CA ILE A 21 7.63 8.83 5.85
C ILE A 21 7.43 7.34 5.55
N LEU A 22 8.07 6.45 6.31
CA LEU A 22 7.92 5.01 6.13
C LEU A 22 6.49 4.56 6.42
N PHE A 23 5.86 5.09 7.47
CA PHE A 23 4.44 4.83 7.74
C PHE A 23 3.54 5.28 6.59
N ASN A 24 3.74 6.50 6.07
CA ASN A 24 2.98 6.98 4.91
C ASN A 24 3.19 6.11 3.68
N VAL A 25 4.43 5.68 3.39
CA VAL A 25 4.72 4.77 2.28
C VAL A 25 3.99 3.44 2.43
N ILE A 26 3.97 2.85 3.64
CA ILE A 26 3.19 1.63 3.92
C ILE A 26 1.71 1.87 3.61
N MET A 27 1.14 2.94 4.17
CA MET A 27 -0.27 3.26 3.99
C MET A 27 -0.62 3.55 2.53
N SER A 28 0.27 4.22 1.79
CA SER A 28 0.09 4.46 0.36
C SER A 28 0.20 3.19 -0.46
N ILE A 29 1.15 2.29 -0.18
CA ILE A 29 1.26 0.98 -0.87
C ILE A 29 0.00 0.16 -0.62
N ILE A 30 -0.44 0.03 0.64
CA ILE A 30 -1.69 -0.66 0.99
C ILE A 30 -2.88 0.00 0.28
N GLY A 31 -2.95 1.33 0.33
CA GLY A 31 -3.98 2.12 -0.33
C GLY A 31 -4.05 1.85 -1.84
N CYS A 32 -2.90 1.82 -2.54
CA CYS A 32 -2.80 1.51 -3.97
C CYS A 32 -3.35 0.11 -4.31
N PHE A 33 -3.11 -0.89 -3.47
CA PHE A 33 -3.68 -2.23 -3.66
C PHE A 33 -5.17 -2.32 -3.29
N GLN A 34 -5.66 -1.39 -2.48
CA GLN A 34 -7.07 -1.27 -2.08
C GLN A 34 -7.87 -0.26 -2.92
N VAL A 35 -7.34 0.22 -4.06
CA VAL A 35 -8.04 1.13 -4.98
C VAL A 35 -9.17 0.40 -5.71
N PHE A 36 -10.24 0.09 -4.97
CA PHE A 36 -11.46 -0.47 -5.50
C PHE A 36 -12.38 0.63 -6.04
N THR A 37 -12.61 1.66 -5.23
CA THR A 37 -13.55 2.74 -5.50
C THR A 37 -13.15 3.57 -6.71
N GLN A 38 -11.86 3.92 -6.83
CA GLN A 38 -11.37 4.73 -7.93
C GLN A 38 -11.40 3.96 -9.26
N ALA A 39 -11.06 2.66 -9.22
CA ALA A 39 -11.16 1.77 -10.36
C ALA A 39 -12.62 1.56 -10.82
N PHE A 40 -13.53 1.29 -9.88
CA PHE A 40 -14.96 1.09 -10.15
C PHE A 40 -15.60 2.35 -10.74
N VAL A 41 -15.33 3.52 -10.15
CA VAL A 41 -15.88 4.80 -10.62
C VAL A 41 -15.29 5.23 -11.97
N MET A 42 -14.00 4.99 -12.23
CA MET A 42 -13.38 5.39 -13.50
C MET A 42 -13.73 4.47 -14.68
N THR A 43 -13.88 3.17 -14.45
CA THR A 43 -14.02 2.20 -15.55
C THR A 43 -15.46 1.77 -15.81
N GLY A 44 -16.41 2.03 -14.88
CA GLY A 44 -17.82 1.79 -15.11
C GLY A 44 -18.22 0.33 -15.41
N GLY A 45 -17.27 -0.61 -15.38
CA GLY A 45 -17.49 -2.04 -15.57
C GLY A 45 -16.91 -2.67 -16.84
N GLU A 46 -16.66 -1.96 -17.95
CA GLU A 46 -16.20 -2.54 -19.25
C GLU A 46 -15.96 -1.44 -20.34
N PRO A 47 -15.27 -1.67 -21.49
CA PRO A 47 -14.70 -2.90 -22.02
C PRO A 47 -13.18 -2.81 -22.28
N GLY A 48 -12.47 -3.84 -21.82
CA GLY A 48 -11.05 -4.01 -22.06
C GLY A 48 -10.49 -4.93 -20.99
N ASP A 49 -10.41 -6.24 -21.31
CA ASP A 49 -9.94 -7.31 -20.43
C ASP A 49 -8.50 -7.12 -19.88
N LEU A 50 -7.87 -5.99 -20.20
CA LEU A 50 -6.50 -5.62 -19.82
C LEU A 50 -6.43 -4.71 -18.59
N THR A 51 -7.55 -4.13 -18.12
CA THR A 51 -7.56 -3.22 -16.95
C THR A 51 -8.55 -3.62 -15.85
N ARG A 52 -8.94 -4.89 -15.77
CA ARG A 52 -9.70 -5.37 -14.60
C ARG A 52 -8.78 -5.34 -13.38
N PHE A 53 -8.93 -4.30 -12.56
CA PHE A 53 -8.35 -4.30 -11.23
C PHE A 53 -8.78 -5.57 -10.50
N TYR A 54 -7.85 -6.28 -9.87
CA TYR A 54 -8.11 -7.58 -9.23
C TYR A 54 -9.35 -7.56 -8.31
N VAL A 55 -9.57 -6.43 -7.60
CA VAL A 55 -10.71 -6.24 -6.71
C VAL A 55 -12.03 -6.07 -7.46
N LEU A 56 -12.03 -5.46 -8.66
CA LEU A 56 -13.21 -5.34 -9.51
C LEU A 56 -13.67 -6.73 -9.99
N TYR A 57 -12.73 -7.57 -10.41
CA TYR A 57 -13.04 -8.93 -10.85
C TYR A 57 -13.62 -9.77 -9.70
N LEU A 58 -13.05 -9.66 -8.50
CA LEU A 58 -13.58 -10.30 -7.29
C LEU A 58 -15.01 -9.83 -6.99
N TYR A 59 -15.28 -8.53 -7.12
CA TYR A 59 -16.61 -7.96 -6.88
C TYR A 59 -17.65 -8.52 -7.86
N ASN A 60 -17.36 -8.53 -9.15
CA ASN A 60 -18.27 -9.11 -10.14
C ASN A 60 -18.50 -10.61 -9.85
N GLN A 61 -17.45 -11.35 -9.47
CA GLN A 61 -17.60 -12.75 -9.13
C GLN A 61 -18.51 -12.99 -7.91
N ALA A 62 -18.46 -12.11 -6.90
CA ALA A 62 -19.28 -12.21 -5.69
C ALA A 62 -20.74 -11.77 -5.92
N PHE A 63 -20.96 -10.70 -6.69
CA PHE A 63 -22.25 -10.00 -6.75
C PHE A 63 -22.97 -10.10 -8.10
N GLU A 64 -22.26 -10.36 -9.19
CA GLU A 64 -22.82 -10.50 -10.54
C GLU A 64 -22.98 -11.99 -10.91
N PHE A 65 -21.92 -12.78 -10.71
CA PHE A 65 -21.94 -14.22 -10.96
C PHE A 65 -22.40 -15.07 -9.76
N TYR A 66 -22.61 -14.44 -8.60
CA TYR A 66 -23.02 -15.07 -7.33
C TYR A 66 -22.12 -16.24 -6.87
N GLU A 67 -20.88 -16.30 -7.35
CA GLU A 67 -19.90 -17.31 -6.94
C GLU A 67 -19.12 -16.85 -5.70
N MET A 68 -19.83 -16.73 -4.58
CA MET A 68 -19.27 -16.27 -3.30
C MET A 68 -18.06 -17.10 -2.84
N GLY A 69 -18.06 -18.42 -3.07
CA GLY A 69 -16.96 -19.31 -2.69
C GLY A 69 -15.67 -19.02 -3.46
N TYR A 70 -15.78 -18.84 -4.77
CA TYR A 70 -14.64 -18.50 -5.61
C TYR A 70 -14.15 -17.08 -5.32
N ALA A 71 -15.06 -16.11 -5.20
CA ALA A 71 -14.71 -14.74 -4.82
C ALA A 71 -14.02 -14.65 -3.44
N SER A 72 -14.43 -15.48 -2.47
CA SER A 72 -13.78 -15.55 -1.16
C SER A 72 -12.34 -16.09 -1.27
N ALA A 73 -12.09 -17.10 -2.10
CA ALA A 73 -10.73 -17.59 -2.36
C ALA A 73 -9.85 -16.49 -2.98
N MET A 74 -10.41 -15.72 -3.91
CA MET A 74 -9.71 -14.57 -4.50
C MET A 74 -9.39 -13.49 -3.46
N ALA A 75 -10.30 -13.22 -2.51
CA ALA A 75 -10.10 -12.29 -1.41
C ALA A 75 -8.94 -12.73 -0.50
N TRP A 76 -8.88 -14.02 -0.18
CA TRP A 76 -7.80 -14.59 0.63
C TRP A 76 -6.43 -14.46 -0.05
N ILE A 77 -6.35 -14.69 -1.36
CA ILE A 77 -5.11 -14.48 -2.12
C ILE A 77 -4.68 -13.01 -2.04
N LEU A 78 -5.61 -12.07 -2.25
CA LEU A 78 -5.32 -10.64 -2.15
C LEU A 78 -4.81 -10.25 -0.75
N LEU A 79 -5.43 -10.80 0.30
CA LEU A 79 -4.98 -10.60 1.68
C LEU A 79 -3.53 -11.05 1.85
N VAL A 80 -3.18 -12.25 1.38
CA VAL A 80 -1.80 -12.76 1.48
C VAL A 80 -0.82 -11.86 0.74
N ILE A 81 -1.17 -11.35 -0.44
CA ILE A 81 -0.33 -10.42 -1.20
C ILE A 81 -0.09 -9.12 -0.41
N ILE A 82 -1.16 -8.48 0.08
CA ILE A 82 -1.05 -7.24 0.87
C ILE A 82 -0.23 -7.48 2.14
N LEU A 83 -0.43 -8.62 2.80
CA LEU A 83 0.27 -8.99 4.01
C LEU A 83 1.76 -9.25 3.74
N ALA A 84 2.10 -9.87 2.61
CA ALA A 84 3.49 -10.05 2.17
C ALA A 84 4.19 -8.70 1.92
N PHE A 85 3.55 -7.77 1.21
CA PHE A 85 4.09 -6.42 1.00
C PHE A 85 4.23 -5.64 2.31
N THR A 86 3.24 -5.75 3.20
CA THR A 86 3.28 -5.13 4.53
C THR A 86 4.46 -5.69 5.33
N MET A 87 4.64 -7.01 5.38
CA MET A 87 5.79 -7.64 6.06
C MET A 87 7.13 -7.25 5.44
N LEU A 88 7.22 -7.18 4.11
CA LEU A 88 8.44 -6.78 3.41
C LEU A 88 8.82 -5.35 3.76
N THR A 89 7.84 -4.45 3.80
CA THR A 89 8.06 -3.04 4.16
C THR A 89 8.42 -2.87 5.63
N LEU A 90 7.78 -3.63 6.53
CA LEU A 90 8.13 -3.68 7.96
C LEU A 90 9.52 -4.28 8.21
N ARG A 91 9.94 -5.29 7.43
CA ARG A 91 11.31 -5.83 7.49
C ARG A 91 12.34 -4.83 6.98
N GLY A 92 12.04 -4.10 5.90
CA GLY A 92 12.89 -3.01 5.40
C GLY A 92 13.04 -1.87 6.39
N SER A 93 11.99 -1.56 7.15
CA SER A 93 11.97 -0.53 8.19
C SER A 93 13.02 -0.73 9.27
N ARG A 94 13.29 -1.97 9.71
CA ARG A 94 14.34 -2.26 10.70
C ARG A 94 15.75 -1.81 10.29
N LYS A 95 16.00 -1.60 8.99
CA LYS A 95 17.29 -1.13 8.46
C LYS A 95 17.36 0.38 8.27
N LEU A 96 16.23 1.08 8.22
CA LEU A 96 16.13 2.51 7.86
C LEU A 96 15.59 3.40 8.99
N VAL A 97 15.01 2.81 10.04
CA VAL A 97 14.38 3.57 11.13
C VAL A 97 15.20 3.43 12.41
N HIS A 98 15.98 4.47 12.73
CA HIS A 98 16.50 4.69 14.07
C HIS A 98 15.33 5.09 14.98
N TYR A 99 14.82 4.14 15.76
CA TYR A 99 13.91 4.41 16.88
C TYR A 99 14.70 5.05 18.05
N GLU A 100 15.19 6.28 17.88
CA GLU A 100 15.76 7.04 19.00
C GLU A 100 14.72 7.94 19.70
N GLY A 101 13.59 8.24 19.04
CA GLY A 101 12.65 9.27 19.50
C GLY A 101 11.54 8.84 20.48
N LEU A 102 11.37 7.55 20.78
CA LEU A 102 10.22 7.05 21.58
C LEU A 102 10.60 6.71 23.03
N ARG A 103 11.69 7.29 23.54
CA ARG A 103 12.08 7.18 24.94
C ARG A 103 11.94 8.54 25.63
N ARG A 104 10.70 8.97 25.88
CA ARG A 104 10.33 9.89 26.97
C ARG A 104 8.88 9.75 27.32
#